data_AF-A0A7Y2FRN8-F1
#
_entry.id   AF-A0A7Y2FRN8-F1
#
_cell.length_a   1.000
_cell.length_b   1.000
_cell.length_c   1.000
_cell.angle_alpha   90.00
_cell.angle_beta   90.00
_cell.angle_gamma   90.00
#
_symmetry.space_group_name_H-M   'P 1'
#
loop_
_entity.id
_entity.type
_entity.pdbx_description
1 polymer ?
#
loop_
_entity_poly.entity_id
_entity_poly.type
_entity_poly.pdbx_seq_one_letter_code
_entity_poly.pdbx_strand_id
1 'polypeptide(L)'
;MPQDLDILHIAAIAFLVAAWATYAPLLGKFARGTLNTKLSIVRRRWIDLSMRRENRTFDAVMLGHIINSVAFFGSATLIVLAGIVGLFANAGHVHKLVSGLPFVAPMSLELFALKVMVVGLLLTISFFSFTYALRKFVYTVSLLGGLPEPEDNHPHQAELIAAAATVLSEAVRSFNSGIRGYYYSVSALFLFISPVSCIATTALVMIMLFYRQTSTRTARTIDGYVDALNRD
;
A
#
# COMPACT_ATOMS: atom_id res chain seq x y z
N MET A 1 -4.53 31.16 -8.15
CA MET A 1 -5.01 30.40 -6.98
C MET A 1 -6.53 30.50 -6.99
N PRO A 2 -7.26 29.40 -6.74
CA PRO A 2 -8.72 29.42 -6.72
C PRO A 2 -9.21 30.47 -5.72
N GLN A 3 -10.20 31.27 -6.09
CA GLN A 3 -10.75 32.33 -5.23
C GLN A 3 -11.38 31.76 -3.95
N ASP A 4 -11.86 30.51 -3.99
CA ASP A 4 -12.48 29.80 -2.86
C ASP A 4 -11.48 28.98 -2.03
N LEU A 5 -10.17 29.08 -2.31
CA LEU A 5 -9.14 28.35 -1.59
C LEU A 5 -8.88 28.99 -0.23
N ASP A 6 -9.61 28.52 0.77
CA ASP A 6 -9.40 28.91 2.17
C ASP A 6 -8.19 28.18 2.81
N ILE A 7 -7.64 28.76 3.88
CA ILE A 7 -6.58 28.18 4.74
C ILE A 7 -6.95 26.77 5.17
N LEU A 8 -8.23 26.49 5.42
CA LEU A 8 -8.68 25.17 5.84
C LEU A 8 -8.50 24.10 4.75
N HIS A 9 -8.63 24.46 3.47
CA HIS A 9 -8.34 23.55 2.36
C HIS A 9 -6.84 23.23 2.28
N ILE A 10 -6.00 24.26 2.45
CA ILE A 10 -4.55 24.11 2.48
C ILE A 10 -4.15 23.21 3.65
N ALA A 11 -4.71 23.46 4.84
CA ALA A 11 -4.47 22.65 6.03
C ALA A 11 -4.92 21.19 5.84
N ALA A 12 -6.08 20.94 5.21
CA ALA A 12 -6.56 19.59 4.93
C ALA A 12 -5.64 18.84 3.96
N ILE A 13 -5.23 19.47 2.86
CA ILE A 13 -4.30 18.87 1.88
C ILE A 13 -2.92 18.65 2.52
N ALA A 14 -2.41 19.63 3.25
CA ALA A 14 -1.13 19.53 3.95
C ALA A 14 -1.15 18.42 4.99
N PHE A 15 -2.22 18.31 5.79
CA PHE A 15 -2.38 17.23 6.76
C PHE A 15 -2.46 15.86 6.09
N LEU A 16 -3.17 15.75 4.96
CA LEU A 16 -3.24 14.50 4.19
C LEU A 16 -1.86 14.08 3.66
N VAL A 17 -1.12 14.99 3.06
CA VAL A 17 0.25 14.72 2.56
C VAL A 17 1.20 14.40 3.72
N ALA A 18 1.11 15.15 4.82
CA ALA A 18 1.90 14.90 6.02
C ALA A 18 1.58 13.54 6.64
N ALA A 19 0.30 13.16 6.77
CA ALA A 19 -0.13 11.86 7.27
C ALA A 19 0.39 10.71 6.40
N TRP A 20 0.40 10.90 5.07
CA TRP A 20 0.97 9.91 4.16
C TRP A 20 2.49 9.77 4.32
N ALA A 21 3.22 10.89 4.35
CA ALA A 21 4.69 10.92 4.43
C ALA A 21 5.22 10.47 5.80
N THR A 22 4.56 10.89 6.88
CA THR A 22 5.00 10.62 8.25
C THR A 22 4.59 9.23 8.75
N TYR A 23 3.64 8.55 8.11
CA TYR A 23 3.16 7.24 8.56
C TYR A 23 4.28 6.21 8.73
N ALA A 24 5.13 6.03 7.72
CA ALA A 24 6.20 5.04 7.76
C ALA A 24 7.25 5.31 8.86
N PRO A 25 7.82 6.54 8.99
CA PRO A 25 8.76 6.84 10.06
C PRO A 25 8.10 6.82 11.45
N LEU A 26 6.86 7.29 11.59
CA LEU A 26 6.12 7.21 12.85
C LEU A 26 5.90 5.75 13.27
N LEU A 27 5.51 4.88 12.34
CA LEU A 27 5.34 3.45 12.64
C LEU A 27 6.67 2.82 13.09
N GLY A 28 7.78 3.15 12.44
CA GLY A 28 9.11 2.67 12.84
C GLY A 28 9.54 3.15 14.24
N LYS A 29 9.17 4.38 14.62
CA LYS A 29 9.50 4.95 15.93
C LYS A 29 8.61 4.44 17.06
N PHE A 30 7.31 4.29 16.81
CA PHE A 30 6.30 4.03 17.84
C PHE A 30 5.88 2.56 17.96
N ALA A 31 6.05 1.74 16.92
CA ALA A 31 5.68 0.33 16.95
C ALA A 31 6.91 -0.57 17.05
N ARG A 32 7.27 -0.99 18.27
CA ARG A 32 8.26 -2.05 18.48
C ARG A 32 7.68 -3.38 17.97
N GLY A 33 8.24 -3.91 16.88
CA GLY A 33 7.85 -5.21 16.32
C GLY A 33 6.51 -5.18 15.58
N THR A 34 6.44 -4.40 14.49
CA THR A 34 5.24 -4.35 13.63
C THR A 34 4.86 -5.73 13.09
N LEU A 35 3.57 -5.94 12.81
CA LEU A 35 3.08 -7.16 12.18
C LEU A 35 3.90 -7.56 10.94
N ASN A 36 4.28 -6.58 10.12
CA ASN A 36 5.05 -6.85 8.91
C ASN A 36 6.50 -7.27 9.19
N THR A 37 7.09 -6.79 10.29
CA THR A 37 8.42 -7.23 10.77
C THR A 37 8.34 -8.68 11.27
N LYS A 38 7.28 -9.06 11.97
CA LYS A 38 7.12 -10.45 12.42
C LYS A 38 6.87 -11.40 11.26
N LEU A 39 6.05 -10.96 10.30
CA LEU A 39 5.83 -11.71 9.06
C LEU A 39 7.09 -11.84 8.19
N SER A 40 8.12 -10.99 8.32
CA SER A 40 9.37 -11.23 7.58
C SER A 40 10.12 -12.44 8.10
N ILE A 41 10.03 -12.74 9.41
CA ILE A 41 10.56 -13.98 10.00
C ILE A 41 9.83 -15.19 9.41
N VAL A 42 8.49 -15.13 9.37
CA VAL A 42 7.65 -16.19 8.80
C VAL A 42 7.95 -16.41 7.31
N ARG A 43 8.14 -15.34 6.53
CA ARG A 43 8.50 -15.44 5.10
C ARG A 43 9.88 -16.06 4.89
N ARG A 44 10.86 -15.75 5.74
CA ARG A 44 12.18 -16.39 5.68
C ARG A 44 12.07 -17.89 5.92
N ARG A 45 11.31 -18.29 6.94
CA ARG A 45 11.07 -19.70 7.23
C ARG A 45 10.28 -20.39 6.12
N TRP A 46 9.31 -19.71 5.52
CA TRP A 46 8.58 -20.24 4.36
C TRP A 46 9.53 -20.59 3.21
N ILE A 47 10.46 -19.70 2.87
CA ILE A 47 11.44 -19.96 1.80
C ILE A 47 12.37 -21.12 2.19
N ASP A 48 12.91 -21.14 3.41
CA ASP A 48 13.73 -22.25 3.91
C ASP A 48 13.01 -23.61 3.83
N LEU A 49 11.74 -23.67 4.26
CA LEU A 49 10.94 -24.88 4.17
C LEU A 49 10.59 -25.24 2.72
N SER A 50 10.34 -24.27 1.85
CA SER A 50 10.04 -24.53 0.44
C SER A 50 11.20 -25.20 -0.29
N MET A 51 12.45 -24.90 0.09
CA MET A 51 13.63 -25.56 -0.48
C MET A 51 13.70 -27.04 -0.11
N ARG A 52 13.23 -27.42 1.08
CA ARG A 52 13.23 -28.80 1.60
C ARG A 52 12.09 -29.65 1.04
N ARG A 53 11.14 -29.06 0.32
CA ARG A 53 10.02 -29.79 -0.29
C ARG A 53 10.46 -30.36 -1.64
N GLU A 54 10.18 -31.63 -1.87
CA GLU A 54 10.38 -32.29 -3.17
C GLU A 54 9.55 -31.62 -4.28
N ASN A 55 8.34 -31.16 -3.96
CA ASN A 55 7.47 -30.46 -4.89
C ASN A 55 7.23 -29.01 -4.46
N ARG A 56 7.76 -28.05 -5.24
CA ARG A 56 7.65 -26.60 -5.01
C ARG A 56 6.47 -25.94 -5.75
N THR A 57 5.64 -26.71 -6.46
CA THR A 57 4.49 -26.17 -7.21
C THR A 57 3.51 -25.43 -6.30
N PHE A 58 3.28 -25.93 -5.09
CA PHE A 58 2.39 -25.27 -4.13
C PHE A 58 2.87 -23.84 -3.80
N ASP A 59 4.16 -23.68 -3.50
CA ASP A 59 4.75 -22.39 -3.15
C ASP A 59 4.74 -21.42 -4.35
N ALA A 60 5.03 -21.95 -5.54
CA ALA A 60 4.95 -21.19 -6.79
C ALA A 60 3.52 -20.69 -7.08
N VAL A 61 2.50 -21.53 -6.86
CA VAL A 61 1.08 -21.17 -7.03
C VAL A 61 0.68 -20.08 -6.02
N MET A 62 1.04 -20.22 -4.74
CA MET A 62 0.78 -19.19 -3.72
C MET A 62 1.42 -17.85 -4.08
N LEU A 63 2.69 -17.86 -4.51
CA LEU A 63 3.38 -16.66 -4.93
C LEU A 63 2.72 -16.04 -6.18
N GLY A 64 2.33 -16.87 -7.14
CA GLY A 64 1.58 -16.46 -8.34
C GLY A 64 0.26 -15.77 -8.00
N HIS A 65 -0.52 -16.28 -7.05
CA HIS A 65 -1.74 -15.63 -6.58
C HIS A 65 -1.50 -14.25 -5.96
N ILE A 66 -0.42 -14.09 -5.19
CA ILE A 66 -0.03 -12.78 -4.63
C ILE A 66 0.33 -11.81 -5.75
N ILE A 67 1.16 -12.24 -6.71
CA ILE A 67 1.58 -11.41 -7.85
C ILE A 67 0.37 -10.97 -8.68
N ASN A 68 -0.55 -11.88 -8.98
CA ASN A 68 -1.78 -11.58 -9.71
C ASN A 68 -2.67 -10.59 -8.96
N SER A 69 -2.77 -10.71 -7.62
CA SER A 69 -3.52 -9.76 -6.80
C SER A 69 -2.90 -8.35 -6.87
N VAL A 70 -1.57 -8.26 -6.81
CA VAL A 70 -0.85 -6.97 -6.93
C VAL A 70 -1.05 -6.37 -8.31
N ALA A 71 -0.99 -7.18 -9.37
CA ALA A 71 -1.24 -6.75 -10.74
C ALA A 71 -2.68 -6.23 -10.92
N PHE A 72 -3.67 -6.93 -10.36
CA PHE A 72 -5.06 -6.50 -10.37
C PHE A 72 -5.25 -5.11 -9.73
N PHE A 73 -4.65 -4.86 -8.55
CA PHE A 73 -4.66 -3.54 -7.93
C PHE A 73 -4.01 -2.47 -8.83
N GLY A 74 -2.87 -2.79 -9.46
CA GLY A 74 -2.20 -1.91 -10.42
C GLY A 74 -3.09 -1.54 -11.61
N SER A 75 -3.70 -2.52 -12.26
CA SER A 75 -4.61 -2.32 -13.39
C SER A 75 -5.85 -1.52 -13.01
N ALA A 76 -6.47 -1.83 -11.86
CA ALA A 76 -7.60 -1.06 -11.35
C ALA A 76 -7.22 0.41 -11.11
N THR A 77 -6.01 0.68 -10.61
CA THR A 77 -5.51 2.04 -10.42
C THR A 77 -5.40 2.78 -11.75
N LEU A 78 -4.88 2.12 -12.78
CA LEU A 78 -4.71 2.70 -14.12
C LEU A 78 -6.06 3.04 -14.76
N ILE A 79 -7.09 2.19 -14.58
CA ILE A 79 -8.46 2.47 -15.05
C ILE A 79 -9.01 3.73 -14.38
N VAL A 80 -8.86 3.86 -13.07
CA VAL A 80 -9.34 5.05 -12.34
C VAL A 80 -8.58 6.31 -12.78
N LEU A 81 -7.25 6.21 -12.97
CA LEU A 81 -6.45 7.32 -13.49
C LEU A 81 -6.87 7.73 -14.91
N ALA A 82 -7.15 6.78 -15.79
CA ALA A 82 -7.69 7.06 -17.12
C ALA A 82 -9.05 7.77 -17.03
N GLY A 83 -9.93 7.35 -16.10
CA GLY A 83 -11.19 8.04 -15.81
C GLY A 83 -11.01 9.47 -15.33
N ILE A 84 -10.01 9.73 -14.47
CA ILE A 84 -9.65 11.07 -14.01
C ILE A 84 -9.14 11.93 -15.18
N VAL A 85 -8.27 11.39 -16.03
CA VAL A 85 -7.77 12.09 -17.23
C VAL A 85 -8.92 12.39 -18.19
N GLY A 86 -9.82 11.43 -18.43
CA GLY A 86 -11.01 11.61 -19.25
C GLY A 86 -11.98 12.65 -18.69
N LEU A 87 -12.11 12.72 -17.36
CA LEU A 87 -12.89 13.77 -16.69
C LEU A 87 -12.37 15.17 -17.01
N PHE A 88 -11.04 15.36 -17.10
CA PHE A 88 -10.48 16.66 -17.47
C PHE A 88 -10.81 17.12 -18.88
N ALA A 89 -11.05 16.19 -19.83
CA ALA A 89 -11.49 16.54 -21.18
C ALA A 89 -12.86 17.24 -21.20
N ASN A 90 -13.70 17.01 -20.18
CA ASN A 90 -15.00 17.67 -20.04
C ASN A 90 -15.25 18.15 -18.60
N ALA A 91 -14.23 18.76 -17.99
CA ALA A 91 -14.25 19.14 -16.57
C ALA A 91 -15.44 20.05 -16.22
N GLY A 92 -15.82 20.97 -17.11
CA GLY A 92 -16.94 21.90 -16.91
C GLY A 92 -18.30 21.20 -16.81
N HIS A 93 -18.54 20.17 -17.63
CA HIS A 93 -19.79 19.41 -17.55
C HIS A 93 -19.86 18.56 -16.28
N VAL A 94 -18.77 17.86 -15.95
CA VAL A 94 -18.70 17.04 -14.74
C VAL A 94 -18.83 17.89 -13.49
N HIS A 95 -18.16 19.04 -13.44
CA HIS A 95 -18.29 20.01 -12.34
C HIS A 95 -19.74 20.46 -12.13
N LYS A 96 -20.49 20.76 -13.21
CA LYS A 96 -21.92 21.12 -13.13
C LYS A 96 -22.77 19.99 -12.55
N LEU A 97 -22.55 18.75 -12.99
CA LEU A 97 -23.26 17.58 -12.47
C LEU A 97 -22.97 17.35 -10.98
N VAL A 98 -21.69 17.38 -10.60
CA VAL A 98 -21.24 17.14 -9.22
C VAL A 98 -21.67 18.26 -8.28
N SER A 99 -21.70 19.51 -8.74
CA SER A 99 -22.16 20.66 -7.94
C SER A 99 -23.67 20.64 -7.68
N GLY A 100 -24.44 19.83 -8.41
CA GLY A 100 -25.87 19.62 -8.16
C GLY A 100 -26.17 18.61 -7.04
N LEU A 101 -25.15 17.93 -6.51
CA LEU A 101 -25.33 16.93 -5.46
C LEU A 101 -25.48 17.58 -4.08
N PRO A 102 -26.42 17.12 -3.23
CA PRO A 102 -26.75 17.78 -1.96
C PRO A 102 -25.63 17.72 -0.91
N PHE A 103 -24.69 16.78 -1.06
CA PHE A 103 -23.57 16.58 -0.15
C PHE A 103 -22.25 17.22 -0.63
N VAL A 104 -22.26 17.88 -1.80
CA VAL A 104 -21.08 18.56 -2.34
C VAL A 104 -21.16 20.04 -2.02
N ALA A 105 -20.11 20.57 -1.39
CA ALA A 105 -20.03 21.99 -1.13
C ALA A 105 -19.88 22.79 -2.45
N PRO A 106 -20.58 23.93 -2.62
CA PRO A 106 -20.38 24.82 -3.76
C PRO A 106 -18.89 25.19 -3.90
N MET A 107 -18.37 25.12 -5.11
CA MET A 107 -16.96 25.41 -5.40
C MET A 107 -16.79 25.86 -6.85
N SER A 108 -15.79 26.70 -7.10
CA SER A 108 -15.31 27.01 -8.45
C SER A 108 -14.78 25.78 -9.20
N LEU A 109 -14.78 25.88 -10.53
CA LEU A 109 -14.20 24.87 -11.42
C LEU A 109 -12.72 24.63 -11.13
N GLU A 110 -11.97 25.68 -10.76
CA GLU A 110 -10.55 25.58 -10.41
C GLU A 110 -10.34 24.76 -9.12
N LEU A 111 -11.16 25.00 -8.09
CA LEU A 111 -11.08 24.24 -6.85
C LEU A 111 -11.52 22.77 -7.06
N PHE A 112 -12.52 22.52 -7.90
CA PHE A 112 -12.88 21.18 -8.33
C PHE A 112 -11.71 20.46 -9.00
N ALA A 113 -11.07 21.09 -10.00
CA ALA A 113 -9.91 20.56 -10.68
C ALA A 113 -8.78 20.24 -9.72
N LEU A 114 -8.49 21.13 -8.76
CA LEU A 114 -7.49 20.90 -7.72
C LEU A 114 -7.81 19.68 -6.85
N LYS A 115 -9.05 19.53 -6.37
CA LYS A 115 -9.47 18.37 -5.57
C LYS A 115 -9.33 17.05 -6.34
N VAL A 116 -9.72 17.05 -7.61
CA VAL A 116 -9.53 15.90 -8.51
C VAL A 116 -8.03 15.60 -8.71
N MET A 117 -7.19 16.61 -8.91
CA MET A 117 -5.74 16.45 -9.04
C MET A 117 -5.11 15.86 -7.77
N VAL A 118 -5.55 16.26 -6.58
CA VAL A 118 -5.07 15.68 -5.31
C VAL A 118 -5.35 14.18 -5.25
N VAL A 119 -6.57 13.76 -5.60
CA VAL A 119 -6.94 12.33 -5.66
C VAL A 119 -6.10 11.60 -6.72
N GLY A 120 -5.98 12.17 -7.92
CA GLY A 120 -5.19 11.62 -9.01
C GLY A 120 -3.71 11.47 -8.66
N LEU A 121 -3.12 12.44 -7.96
CA LEU A 121 -1.74 12.39 -7.50
C LEU A 121 -1.51 11.24 -6.52
N LEU A 122 -2.39 11.07 -5.53
CA LEU A 122 -2.31 9.96 -4.57
C LEU A 122 -2.44 8.60 -5.25
N LEU A 123 -3.36 8.48 -6.21
CA LEU A 123 -3.53 7.27 -7.01
C LEU A 123 -2.31 7.01 -7.92
N THR A 124 -1.70 8.05 -8.47
CA THR A 124 -0.48 7.95 -9.28
C THR A 124 0.68 7.41 -8.44
N ILE A 125 0.87 7.95 -7.23
CA ILE A 125 1.88 7.44 -6.28
C ILE A 125 1.59 5.99 -5.87
N SER A 126 0.31 5.64 -5.69
CA SER A 126 -0.12 4.27 -5.39
C SER A 126 0.18 3.32 -6.56
N PHE A 127 -0.08 3.74 -7.79
CA PHE A 127 0.23 3.00 -9.02
C PHE A 127 1.73 2.71 -9.12
N PHE A 128 2.59 3.72 -8.93
CA PHE A 128 4.04 3.49 -8.92
C PHE A 128 4.48 2.55 -7.80
N SER A 129 3.84 2.60 -6.63
CA SER A 129 4.11 1.65 -5.54
C SER A 129 3.76 0.21 -5.92
N PHE A 130 2.66 -0.01 -6.64
CA PHE A 130 2.28 -1.33 -7.15
C PHE A 130 3.22 -1.82 -8.26
N THR A 131 3.58 -0.95 -9.21
CA THR A 131 4.57 -1.26 -10.25
C THR A 131 5.92 -1.64 -9.64
N TYR A 132 6.35 -0.90 -8.62
CA TYR A 132 7.59 -1.22 -7.90
C TYR A 132 7.48 -2.53 -7.10
N ALA A 133 6.31 -2.83 -6.52
CA ALA A 133 6.06 -4.11 -5.87
C ALA A 133 6.15 -5.28 -6.86
N LEU A 134 5.49 -5.19 -8.03
CA LEU A 134 5.56 -6.21 -9.08
C LEU A 134 7.00 -6.50 -9.50
N ARG A 135 7.81 -5.44 -9.70
CA ARG A 135 9.21 -5.59 -10.05
C ARG A 135 9.99 -6.35 -8.96
N LYS A 136 9.77 -6.03 -7.69
CA LYS A 136 10.38 -6.77 -6.57
C LYS A 136 9.89 -8.23 -6.47
N PHE A 137 8.64 -8.51 -6.83
CA PHE A 137 8.16 -9.90 -6.91
C PHE A 137 8.84 -10.67 -8.04
N VAL A 138 9.05 -10.06 -9.21
CA VAL A 138 9.84 -10.67 -10.29
C VAL A 138 11.26 -10.96 -9.81
N TYR A 139 11.89 -10.03 -9.11
CA TYR A 139 13.21 -10.27 -8.48
C TYR A 139 13.18 -11.42 -7.49
N THR A 140 12.10 -11.54 -6.71
CA THR A 140 11.93 -12.66 -5.76
C THR A 140 11.86 -13.99 -6.50
N VAL A 141 11.10 -14.07 -7.60
CA VAL A 141 10.99 -15.29 -8.42
C VAL A 141 12.35 -15.68 -9.00
N SER A 142 13.11 -14.72 -9.55
CA SER A 142 14.48 -14.96 -10.01
C SER A 142 15.40 -15.42 -8.87
N LEU A 143 15.22 -14.79 -7.70
CA LEU A 143 15.70 -15.18 -6.37
C LEU A 143 15.61 -16.69 -6.13
N LEU A 144 14.37 -17.14 -6.08
CA LEU A 144 13.97 -18.49 -5.73
C LEU A 144 14.40 -19.51 -6.80
N GLY A 145 14.29 -19.15 -8.08
CA GLY A 145 14.70 -20.02 -9.18
C GLY A 145 16.21 -20.22 -9.29
N GLY A 146 17.02 -19.34 -8.67
CA GLY A 146 18.47 -19.45 -8.60
C GLY A 146 19.01 -20.05 -7.29
N LEU A 147 18.14 -20.51 -6.39
CA LEU A 147 18.60 -21.17 -5.16
C LEU A 147 19.17 -22.56 -5.47
N PRO A 148 20.31 -22.94 -4.88
CA PRO A 148 20.90 -24.27 -5.06
C PRO A 148 19.99 -25.34 -4.47
N GLU A 149 20.03 -26.55 -5.03
CA GLU A 149 19.26 -27.66 -4.49
C GLU A 149 19.81 -28.03 -3.10
N PRO A 150 18.96 -28.56 -2.19
CA PRO A 150 19.41 -28.96 -0.85
C PRO A 150 20.60 -29.95 -0.88
N GLU A 151 20.68 -30.76 -1.92
CA GLU A 151 21.72 -31.78 -2.14
C GLU A 151 23.09 -31.17 -2.46
N ASP A 152 23.13 -29.93 -2.98
CA ASP A 152 24.37 -29.25 -3.39
C ASP A 152 25.24 -28.80 -2.20
N ASN A 153 24.70 -28.79 -0.97
CA ASN A 153 25.38 -28.35 0.27
C ASN A 153 26.17 -27.04 0.10
N HIS A 154 25.59 -26.07 -0.62
CA HIS A 154 26.25 -24.81 -0.95
C HIS A 154 26.58 -24.00 0.33
N PRO A 155 27.84 -23.55 0.54
CA PRO A 155 28.28 -22.95 1.81
C PRO A 155 27.50 -21.69 2.21
N HIS A 156 26.99 -20.94 1.23
CA HIS A 156 26.23 -19.70 1.45
C HIS A 156 24.70 -19.86 1.31
N GLN A 157 24.16 -21.07 1.33
CA GLN A 157 22.73 -21.31 1.11
C GLN A 157 21.83 -20.48 2.06
N ALA A 158 22.20 -20.38 3.33
CA ALA A 158 21.45 -19.60 4.32
C ALA A 158 21.42 -18.09 4.01
N GLU A 159 22.50 -17.56 3.45
CA GLU A 159 22.60 -16.15 3.04
C GLU A 159 21.73 -15.87 1.81
N LEU A 160 21.74 -16.78 0.83
CA LEU A 160 20.89 -16.68 -0.37
C LEU A 160 19.40 -16.74 -0.01
N ILE A 161 19.00 -17.64 0.89
CA ILE A 161 17.63 -17.72 1.42
C ILE A 161 17.25 -16.41 2.13
N ALA A 162 18.14 -15.87 2.97
CA ALA A 162 17.88 -14.61 3.67
C ALA A 162 17.74 -13.42 2.70
N ALA A 163 18.54 -13.38 1.63
CA ALA A 163 18.43 -12.38 0.59
C ALA A 163 17.08 -12.47 -0.15
N ALA A 164 16.67 -13.66 -0.58
CA ALA A 164 15.37 -13.88 -1.22
C ALA A 164 14.20 -13.48 -0.31
N ALA A 165 14.25 -13.83 0.97
CA ALA A 165 13.25 -13.46 1.97
C ALA A 165 13.16 -11.94 2.20
N THR A 166 14.30 -11.26 2.15
CA THR A 166 14.38 -9.80 2.28
C THR A 166 13.72 -9.12 1.08
N VAL A 167 14.05 -9.55 -0.15
CA VAL A 167 13.45 -9.01 -1.38
C VAL A 167 11.94 -9.25 -1.42
N LEU A 168 11.48 -10.44 -1.02
CA LEU A 168 10.05 -10.74 -0.89
C LEU A 168 9.35 -9.83 0.13
N SER A 169 9.96 -9.65 1.31
CA SER A 169 9.41 -8.78 2.36
C SER A 169 9.32 -7.33 1.90
N GLU A 170 10.31 -6.88 1.13
CA GLU A 170 10.33 -5.55 0.51
C GLU A 170 9.32 -5.41 -0.63
N ALA A 171 9.02 -6.47 -1.39
CA ALA A 171 7.93 -6.50 -2.36
C ALA A 171 6.57 -6.29 -1.67
N VAL A 172 6.33 -7.04 -0.59
CA VAL A 172 5.11 -6.90 0.23
C VAL A 172 5.02 -5.52 0.90
N ARG A 173 6.15 -4.94 1.32
CA ARG A 173 6.19 -3.56 1.85
C ARG A 173 5.77 -2.54 0.80
N SER A 174 6.29 -2.63 -0.42
CA SER A 174 5.87 -1.77 -1.54
C SER A 174 4.37 -1.93 -1.85
N PHE A 175 3.86 -3.17 -1.86
CA PHE A 175 2.44 -3.43 -2.08
C PHE A 175 1.56 -2.78 -1.01
N ASN A 176 1.91 -2.96 0.28
CA ASN A 176 1.22 -2.30 1.38
C ASN A 176 1.30 -0.77 1.31
N SER A 177 2.37 -0.20 0.75
CA SER A 177 2.48 1.24 0.52
C SER A 177 1.46 1.72 -0.51
N GLY A 178 1.24 0.97 -1.60
CA GLY A 178 0.21 1.28 -2.59
C GLY A 178 -1.20 1.19 -2.01
N ILE A 179 -1.50 0.14 -1.24
CA ILE A 179 -2.80 0.01 -0.53
C ILE A 179 -3.02 1.19 0.42
N ARG A 180 -1.97 1.63 1.13
CA ARG A 180 -2.05 2.80 2.01
C ARG A 180 -2.40 4.07 1.25
N GLY A 181 -1.78 4.29 0.08
CA GLY A 181 -2.11 5.41 -0.79
C GLY A 181 -3.58 5.42 -1.20
N TYR A 182 -4.17 4.25 -1.48
CA TYR A 182 -5.61 4.11 -1.72
C TYR A 182 -6.49 4.58 -0.57
N TYR A 183 -6.18 4.22 0.68
CA TYR A 183 -6.95 4.71 1.83
C TYR A 183 -6.90 6.24 1.96
N TYR A 184 -5.76 6.84 1.66
CA TYR A 184 -5.64 8.31 1.64
C TYR A 184 -6.34 8.93 0.42
N SER A 185 -6.33 8.30 -0.75
CA SER A 185 -7.14 8.73 -1.91
C SER A 185 -8.64 8.74 -1.57
N VAL A 186 -9.12 7.74 -0.84
CA VAL A 186 -10.51 7.72 -0.35
C VAL A 186 -10.76 8.86 0.64
N SER A 187 -9.83 9.13 1.55
CA SER A 187 -9.94 10.29 2.46
C SER A 187 -9.97 11.62 1.71
N ALA A 188 -9.18 11.75 0.64
CA ALA A 188 -9.17 12.94 -0.22
C ALA A 188 -10.51 13.18 -0.92
N LEU A 189 -11.33 12.14 -1.18
CA LEU A 189 -12.67 12.33 -1.72
C LEU A 189 -13.58 13.12 -0.76
N PHE A 190 -13.32 13.08 0.55
CA PHE A 190 -14.09 13.87 1.51
C PHE A 190 -13.81 15.38 1.41
N LEU A 191 -12.80 15.82 0.63
CA LEU A 191 -12.62 17.23 0.26
C LEU A 191 -13.81 17.78 -0.54
N PHE A 192 -14.57 16.93 -1.23
CA PHE A 192 -15.78 17.33 -1.95
C PHE A 192 -16.93 17.66 -1.00
N ILE A 193 -16.96 17.07 0.20
CA ILE A 193 -17.96 17.35 1.23
C ILE A 193 -17.53 18.59 2.04
N SER A 194 -16.39 18.51 2.72
CA SER A 194 -15.79 19.65 3.41
C SER A 194 -14.32 19.38 3.78
N PRO A 195 -13.49 20.43 3.92
CA PRO A 195 -12.11 20.28 4.40
C PRO A 195 -12.01 19.58 5.77
N VAL A 196 -12.96 19.85 6.67
CA VAL A 196 -13.04 19.21 8.00
C VAL A 196 -13.29 17.71 7.87
N SER A 197 -14.18 17.31 6.96
CA SER A 197 -14.46 15.89 6.71
C SER A 197 -13.22 15.17 6.17
N CYS A 198 -12.44 15.82 5.31
CA CYS A 198 -11.15 15.29 4.85
C CYS A 198 -10.16 15.11 6.01
N ILE A 199 -10.02 16.08 6.90
CA ILE A 199 -9.13 15.99 8.06
C ILE A 199 -9.57 14.83 8.98
N ALA A 200 -10.86 14.77 9.31
CA ALA A 200 -11.43 13.74 10.17
C ALA A 200 -11.24 12.33 9.60
N THR A 201 -11.53 12.14 8.31
CA THR A 201 -11.35 10.85 7.63
C THR A 201 -9.87 10.48 7.49
N THR A 202 -8.99 11.43 7.20
CA THR A 202 -7.54 11.21 7.16
C THR A 202 -7.01 10.76 8.53
N ALA A 203 -7.45 11.40 9.61
CA ALA A 203 -7.09 11.01 10.97
C ALA A 203 -7.61 9.61 11.31
N LEU A 204 -8.87 9.30 10.96
CA LEU A 204 -9.46 7.98 11.14
C LEU A 204 -8.70 6.89 10.38
N VAL A 205 -8.33 7.14 9.12
CA VAL A 205 -7.50 6.23 8.32
C VAL A 205 -6.13 6.03 8.98
N MET A 206 -5.49 7.09 9.45
CA MET A 206 -4.20 6.99 10.14
C MET A 206 -4.31 6.13 11.41
N ILE A 207 -5.33 6.37 12.26
CA ILE A 207 -5.60 5.59 13.47
C ILE A 207 -5.86 4.12 13.11
N MET A 208 -6.70 3.87 12.10
CA MET A 208 -7.04 2.53 11.64
C MET A 208 -5.81 1.76 11.17
N LEU A 209 -4.93 2.40 10.40
CA LEU A 209 -3.68 1.80 9.93
C LEU A 209 -2.71 1.48 11.08
N PHE A 210 -2.57 2.38 12.05
CA PHE A 210 -1.77 2.15 13.26
C PHE A 210 -2.32 1.02 14.13
N TYR A 211 -3.62 1.01 14.38
CA TYR A 211 -4.31 -0.03 15.13
C TYR A 211 -4.13 -1.41 14.46
N ARG A 212 -4.26 -1.46 13.13
CA ARG A 212 -4.09 -2.69 12.35
C ARG A 212 -2.71 -3.32 12.53
N GLN A 213 -1.65 -2.51 12.62
CA GLN A 213 -0.26 -2.96 12.72
C GLN A 213 0.16 -3.41 14.12
N THR A 214 -0.54 -2.96 15.17
CA THR A 214 -0.06 -3.06 16.56
C THR A 214 -0.98 -3.84 17.50
N SER A 215 -2.30 -3.72 17.32
CA SER A 215 -3.25 -4.04 18.41
C SER A 215 -4.34 -5.05 18.01
N THR A 216 -4.23 -5.66 16.83
CA THR A 216 -5.22 -6.64 16.38
C THR A 216 -5.01 -8.01 17.02
N ARG A 217 -6.11 -8.78 17.18
CA ARG A 217 -6.05 -10.19 17.58
C ARG A 217 -5.11 -10.98 16.65
N THR A 218 -5.13 -10.66 15.36
CA THR A 218 -4.24 -11.22 14.34
C THR A 218 -2.76 -10.98 14.66
N ALA A 219 -2.39 -9.77 15.11
CA ALA A 219 -1.01 -9.50 15.50
C ALA A 219 -0.59 -10.39 16.68
N ARG A 220 -1.40 -10.48 17.73
CA ARG A 220 -1.12 -11.36 18.88
C ARG A 220 -1.03 -12.84 18.51
N THR A 221 -1.86 -13.32 17.58
CA THR A 221 -1.77 -14.70 17.09
C THR A 221 -0.49 -14.95 16.31
N ILE A 222 -0.06 -14.00 15.46
CA ILE A 222 1.20 -14.11 14.73
C ILE A 222 2.39 -14.06 15.68
N ASP A 223 2.32 -13.28 16.76
CA ASP A 223 3.34 -13.28 17.82
C ASP A 223 3.50 -14.67 18.42
N GLY A 224 2.40 -15.30 18.83
CA GLY A 224 2.42 -16.67 19.34
C GLY A 224 2.96 -17.68 18.33
N TYR A 225 2.67 -17.50 17.04
CA TYR A 225 3.23 -18.34 15.98
C TYR A 225 4.75 -18.16 15.84
N VAL A 226 5.25 -16.92 15.87
CA VAL A 226 6.69 -16.64 15.80
C VAL A 226 7.42 -17.12 17.06
N ASP A 227 6.80 -16.96 18.24
CA ASP A 227 7.37 -17.46 19.50
C ASP A 227 7.46 -18.99 19.51
N ALA A 228 6.46 -19.69 18.98
CA ALA A 228 6.53 -21.14 18.79
C ALA A 228 7.66 -21.52 17.82
N LEU A 229 7.82 -20.77 16.72
CA LEU A 229 8.85 -21.03 15.71
C LEU A 229 10.29 -20.89 16.24
N ASN A 230 10.51 -20.01 17.22
CA ASN A 230 11.84 -19.77 17.81
C ASN A 230 12.19 -20.75 18.95
N ARG A 231 11.24 -21.59 19.37
CA ARG A 231 11.47 -22.62 20.41
C ARG A 231 12.00 -23.94 19.83
N ASP A 232 11.87 -24.14 18.53
CA ASP A 232 12.42 -25.27 17.76
C ASP A 232 13.86 -24.97 17.29
#